data_AF-A0AAW7MPT1-F1
#
_entry.id   AF-A0AAW7MPT1-F1
#
_cell.length_a   1.000
_cell.length_b   1.000
_cell.length_c   1.000
_cell.angle_alpha   90.00
_cell.angle_beta   90.00
_cell.angle_gamma   90.00
#
_symmetry.space_group_name_H-M   'P 1'
#
loop_
_entity.id
_entity.type
_entity.pdbx_description
1 polymer ?
#
loop_
_entity_poly.entity_id
_entity_poly.type
_entity_poly.pdbx_seq_one_letter_code
_entity_poly.pdbx_strand_id
1 'polypeptide(L)'
;MRKIPTPTADSHVQLWTFQPIAQLNTLLREGVLCGDWKNIEPDHERAYRYMCRAMEKYELDCGDAPPIWAWHSCWGAGKAPDSAIATQFLSLAQLAANNTVLLSLECPDDQYLLSNYNEWCDLVYFPSLSEGIDCVSERVWQEDDETDHRIFCVDLVTNEADLVQATLPIVRKEWLRKVHRVESDGEGIQFRPFPDAIDTVLLMPKG
;
A
#
# COMPACT_ATOMS: atom_id res chain seq x y z
N MET A 1 -9.74 25.09 7.95
CA MET A 1 -8.95 23.99 7.37
C MET A 1 -7.94 23.54 8.41
N ARG A 2 -8.11 22.35 8.99
CA ARG A 2 -7.08 21.75 9.86
C ARG A 2 -6.06 21.07 8.94
N LYS A 3 -4.79 21.40 9.14
CA LYS A 3 -3.68 20.84 8.37
C LYS A 3 -3.56 19.35 8.67
N ILE A 4 -3.41 18.54 7.62
CA ILE A 4 -2.85 17.20 7.69
C ILE A 4 -1.55 17.30 8.52
N PRO A 5 -1.32 16.44 9.53
CA PRO A 5 -0.07 16.46 10.26
C PRO A 5 1.07 16.34 9.26
N THR A 6 1.94 17.35 9.20
CA THR A 6 3.15 17.25 8.41
C THR A 6 4.01 16.17 9.04
N PRO A 7 4.38 15.12 8.30
CA PRO A 7 5.19 14.06 8.84
C PRO A 7 6.49 14.61 9.40
N THR A 8 6.89 14.15 10.59
CA THR A 8 8.16 14.54 11.21
C THR A 8 9.16 13.42 11.03
N ALA A 9 10.42 13.75 10.74
CA ALA A 9 11.49 12.76 10.47
C ALA A 9 11.73 11.74 11.60
N ASP A 10 11.21 11.98 12.81
CA ASP A 10 11.34 11.10 13.98
C ASP A 10 10.07 10.30 14.29
N SER A 11 8.93 10.58 13.62
CA SER A 11 7.68 9.85 13.82
C SER A 11 7.51 8.75 12.78
N HIS A 12 7.08 7.59 13.26
CA HIS A 12 6.80 6.44 12.41
C HIS A 12 5.35 6.00 12.60
N VAL A 13 4.77 5.50 11.52
CA VAL A 13 3.44 4.92 11.49
C VAL A 13 3.54 3.44 11.11
N GLN A 14 2.67 2.66 11.77
CA GLN A 14 2.52 1.25 11.46
C GLN A 14 1.70 1.09 10.17
N LEU A 15 2.31 0.49 9.16
CA LEU A 15 1.65 0.13 7.89
C LEU A 15 1.66 -1.38 7.69
N TRP A 16 0.77 -1.87 6.82
CA TRP A 16 0.68 -3.28 6.46
C TRP A 16 0.57 -3.50 4.96
N THR A 17 1.38 -4.38 4.39
CA THR A 17 1.29 -4.70 2.96
C THR A 17 1.29 -6.21 2.73
N PHE A 18 0.40 -6.67 1.85
CA PHE A 18 0.40 -8.04 1.37
C PHE A 18 1.44 -8.16 0.26
N GLN A 19 2.37 -9.12 0.40
CA GLN A 19 3.44 -9.32 -0.56
C GLN A 19 3.60 -10.81 -0.88
N PRO A 20 3.96 -11.16 -2.12
CA PRO A 20 4.46 -12.50 -2.41
C PRO A 20 5.72 -12.79 -1.59
N ILE A 21 5.91 -14.05 -1.16
CA ILE A 21 7.13 -14.49 -0.46
C ILE A 21 8.40 -14.15 -1.27
N ALA A 22 8.33 -14.18 -2.61
CA ALA A 22 9.44 -13.77 -3.47
C ALA A 22 9.85 -12.30 -3.25
N GLN A 23 8.89 -11.40 -3.04
CA GLN A 23 9.16 -9.98 -2.75
C GLN A 23 9.73 -9.79 -1.33
N LEU A 24 9.25 -10.56 -0.34
CA LEU A 24 9.89 -10.60 0.98
C LEU A 24 11.36 -11.05 0.86
N ASN A 25 11.65 -12.10 0.09
CA ASN A 25 13.02 -12.58 -0.09
C ASN A 25 13.91 -11.52 -0.77
N THR A 26 13.37 -10.78 -1.75
CA THR A 26 14.07 -9.64 -2.35
C THR A 26 14.33 -8.55 -1.31
N LEU A 27 13.33 -8.14 -0.53
CA LEU A 27 13.49 -7.15 0.54
C LEU A 27 14.57 -7.57 1.55
N LEU A 28 14.57 -8.83 1.98
CA LEU A 28 15.53 -9.34 2.96
C LEU A 28 16.97 -9.39 2.40
N ARG A 29 17.12 -9.66 1.10
CA ARG A 29 18.41 -9.81 0.41
C ARG A 29 18.99 -8.46 0.00
N GLU A 30 18.20 -7.62 -0.65
CA GLU A 30 18.63 -6.34 -1.24
C GLU A 30 18.50 -5.16 -0.28
N GLY A 31 17.75 -5.32 0.83
CA GLY A 31 17.48 -4.24 1.78
C GLY A 31 16.38 -3.28 1.34
N VAL A 32 15.96 -3.33 0.08
CA VAL A 32 14.92 -2.48 -0.49
C VAL A 32 14.01 -3.29 -1.42
N LEU A 33 12.74 -2.91 -1.45
CA LEU A 33 11.74 -3.41 -2.37
C LEU A 33 11.14 -2.22 -3.12
N CYS A 34 11.10 -2.31 -4.45
CA CYS A 34 10.40 -1.39 -5.33
C CYS A 34 9.29 -2.16 -6.07
N GLY A 35 8.28 -1.44 -6.56
CA GLY A 35 7.31 -2.02 -7.47
C GLY A 35 7.93 -2.46 -8.81
N ASP A 36 7.24 -3.32 -9.55
CA ASP A 36 7.63 -3.72 -10.90
C ASP A 36 6.40 -3.71 -11.80
N TRP A 37 6.44 -2.91 -12.87
CA TRP A 37 5.35 -2.77 -13.85
C TRP A 37 4.96 -4.10 -14.49
N LYS A 38 5.87 -5.08 -14.55
CA LYS A 38 5.56 -6.44 -15.06
C LYS A 38 4.50 -7.18 -14.23
N ASN A 39 4.30 -6.75 -12.98
CA ASN A 39 3.29 -7.32 -12.09
C ASN A 39 1.96 -6.56 -12.15
N ILE A 40 1.84 -5.53 -12.99
CA ILE A 40 0.62 -4.75 -13.18
C ILE A 40 0.07 -5.09 -14.56
N GLU A 41 -1.18 -5.53 -14.59
CA GLU A 41 -1.89 -5.77 -15.84
C GLU A 41 -2.05 -4.45 -16.62
N PRO A 42 -1.83 -4.42 -17.95
CA PRO A 42 -1.79 -3.17 -18.72
C PRO A 42 -2.99 -2.24 -18.53
N ASP A 43 -4.19 -2.82 -18.39
CA ASP A 43 -5.43 -2.05 -18.21
C ASP A 43 -5.45 -1.23 -16.91
N HIS A 44 -4.69 -1.66 -15.90
CA HIS A 44 -4.60 -0.99 -14.60
C HIS A 44 -3.48 0.06 -14.52
N GLU A 45 -2.56 0.05 -15.49
CA GLU A 45 -1.37 0.91 -15.48
C GLU A 45 -1.74 2.40 -15.40
N ARG A 46 -2.85 2.79 -16.06
CA ARG A 46 -3.35 4.17 -16.05
C ARG A 46 -3.62 4.70 -14.63
N ALA A 47 -4.27 3.91 -13.79
CA ALA A 47 -4.55 4.29 -12.40
C ALA A 47 -3.27 4.35 -11.55
N TYR A 48 -2.34 3.43 -11.76
CA TYR A 48 -1.06 3.42 -11.05
C TYR A 48 -0.20 4.64 -11.42
N ARG A 49 -0.17 5.02 -12.70
CA ARG A 49 0.51 6.24 -13.15
C ARG A 49 -0.15 7.52 -12.63
N TYR A 50 -1.47 7.52 -12.44
CA TYR A 50 -2.14 8.61 -11.72
C TYR A 50 -1.57 8.75 -10.31
N MET A 51 -1.47 7.63 -9.59
CA MET A 51 -0.94 7.64 -8.22
C MET A 51 0.52 8.10 -8.18
N CYS A 52 1.38 7.67 -9.10
CA CYS A 52 2.76 8.19 -9.19
C CYS A 52 2.80 9.72 -9.30
N ARG A 53 1.98 10.31 -10.18
CA ARG A 53 1.92 11.77 -10.35
C ARG A 53 1.36 12.47 -9.12
N ALA A 54 0.38 11.86 -8.44
CA ALA A 54 -0.13 12.40 -7.20
C ALA A 54 0.96 12.40 -6.12
N MET A 55 1.68 11.31 -5.96
CA MET A 55 2.80 11.18 -5.02
C MET A 55 3.92 12.18 -5.29
N GLU A 56 4.24 12.45 -6.57
CA GLU A 56 5.25 13.45 -6.96
C GLU A 56 4.91 14.87 -6.45
N LYS A 57 3.61 15.25 -6.42
CA LYS A 57 3.16 16.54 -5.84
C LYS A 57 3.47 16.66 -4.34
N TYR A 58 3.64 15.53 -3.65
CA TYR A 58 4.01 15.44 -2.23
C TYR A 58 5.49 15.10 -2.03
N GLU A 59 6.33 15.28 -3.06
CA GLU A 59 7.77 15.01 -3.02
C GLU A 59 8.12 13.52 -2.78
N LEU A 60 7.17 12.62 -3.07
CA LEU A 60 7.34 11.17 -2.99
C LEU A 60 7.56 10.60 -4.39
N ASP A 61 8.83 10.48 -4.78
CA ASP A 61 9.21 10.02 -6.12
C ASP A 61 9.25 8.48 -6.22
N CYS A 62 8.43 7.90 -7.09
CA CYS A 62 8.44 6.47 -7.40
C CYS A 62 9.50 6.09 -8.46
N GLY A 63 10.15 7.06 -9.09
CA GLY A 63 11.07 6.86 -10.21
C GLY A 63 10.40 6.08 -11.35
N ASP A 64 11.11 5.08 -11.88
CA ASP A 64 10.60 4.21 -12.94
C ASP A 64 9.76 3.03 -12.43
N ALA A 65 9.41 2.99 -11.14
CA ALA A 65 8.63 1.92 -10.53
C ALA A 65 7.18 2.34 -10.24
N PRO A 66 6.22 1.40 -10.21
CA PRO A 66 4.91 1.67 -9.65
C PRO A 66 4.97 1.79 -8.12
N PRO A 67 3.99 2.48 -7.48
CA PRO A 67 3.91 2.53 -6.04
C PRO A 67 3.61 1.15 -5.44
N ILE A 68 4.10 0.93 -4.22
CA ILE A 68 3.73 -0.20 -3.38
C ILE A 68 2.52 0.21 -2.55
N TRP A 69 1.46 -0.60 -2.64
CA TRP A 69 0.25 -0.41 -1.84
C TRP A 69 0.38 -1.06 -0.46
N ALA A 70 -0.03 -0.31 0.55
CA ALA A 70 -0.14 -0.75 1.92
C ALA A 70 -1.46 -0.22 2.53
N TRP A 71 -1.75 -0.70 3.73
CA TRP A 71 -2.85 -0.27 4.56
C TRP A 71 -2.30 0.53 5.73
N HIS A 72 -2.94 1.67 6.01
CA HIS A 72 -2.76 2.43 7.25
C HIS A 72 -3.85 2.08 8.26
N SER A 73 -5.10 1.92 7.80
CA SER A 73 -6.25 1.62 8.65
C SER A 73 -7.24 0.73 7.92
N CYS A 74 -7.66 -0.36 8.57
CA CYS A 74 -8.80 -1.17 8.14
C CYS A 74 -9.86 -1.16 9.24
N TRP A 75 -11.05 -0.63 8.96
CA TRP A 75 -12.18 -0.58 9.92
C TRP A 75 -11.86 0.19 11.21
N GLY A 76 -11.16 1.32 11.06
CA GLY A 76 -10.81 2.25 12.13
C GLY A 76 -9.32 2.54 12.22
N ALA A 77 -8.98 3.66 12.85
CA ALA A 77 -7.64 4.21 12.87
C ALA A 77 -6.58 3.22 13.39
N GLY A 78 -5.52 2.99 12.60
CA GLY A 78 -4.35 2.21 12.99
C GLY A 78 -4.60 0.71 13.16
N LYS A 79 -5.69 0.20 12.59
CA LYS A 79 -5.99 -1.24 12.62
C LYS A 79 -5.43 -1.95 11.39
N ALA A 80 -4.79 -3.09 11.64
CA ALA A 80 -4.27 -3.97 10.62
C ALA A 80 -5.39 -4.60 9.76
N PRO A 81 -5.08 -5.01 8.52
CA PRO A 81 -5.93 -5.92 7.75
C PRO A 81 -6.26 -7.19 8.54
N ASP A 82 -7.54 -7.55 8.58
CA ASP A 82 -8.01 -8.81 9.15
C ASP A 82 -8.32 -9.85 8.07
N SER A 83 -8.91 -10.98 8.47
CA SER A 83 -9.25 -12.07 7.54
C SER A 83 -10.32 -11.66 6.54
N ALA A 84 -11.22 -10.73 6.89
CA ALA A 84 -12.22 -10.21 5.97
C ALA A 84 -11.58 -9.35 4.88
N ILE A 85 -10.64 -8.46 5.25
CA ILE A 85 -9.84 -7.70 4.28
C ILE A 85 -9.03 -8.65 3.39
N ALA A 86 -8.33 -9.63 3.96
CA ALA A 86 -7.56 -10.58 3.16
C ALA A 86 -8.46 -11.34 2.17
N THR A 87 -9.68 -11.71 2.56
CA THR A 87 -10.63 -12.43 1.69
C THR A 87 -11.13 -11.56 0.55
N GLN A 88 -11.33 -10.27 0.79
CA GLN A 88 -11.83 -9.33 -0.20
C GLN A 88 -10.76 -8.93 -1.24
N PHE A 89 -9.50 -8.86 -0.82
CA PHE A 89 -8.42 -8.27 -1.64
C PHE A 89 -7.42 -9.27 -2.21
N LEU A 90 -7.36 -10.50 -1.70
CA LEU A 90 -6.51 -11.55 -2.26
C LEU A 90 -7.34 -12.48 -3.14
N SER A 91 -6.84 -12.75 -4.33
CA SER A 91 -7.44 -13.73 -5.22
C SER A 91 -7.39 -15.13 -4.60
N LEU A 92 -8.37 -15.97 -4.96
CA LEU A 92 -8.36 -17.39 -4.58
C LEU A 92 -7.08 -18.10 -5.01
N ALA A 93 -6.48 -17.70 -6.13
CA ALA A 93 -5.21 -18.24 -6.60
C ALA A 93 -4.03 -17.89 -5.66
N GLN A 94 -3.95 -16.63 -5.20
CA GLN A 94 -2.95 -16.20 -4.22
C GLN A 94 -3.11 -16.93 -2.88
N LEU A 95 -4.36 -17.09 -2.42
CA LEU A 95 -4.67 -17.81 -1.18
C LEU A 95 -4.35 -19.31 -1.32
N ALA A 96 -4.74 -19.96 -2.41
CA ALA A 96 -4.48 -21.38 -2.65
C ALA A 96 -2.98 -21.70 -2.81
N ALA A 97 -2.21 -20.76 -3.37
CA ALA A 97 -0.77 -20.93 -3.52
C ALA A 97 0.02 -20.85 -2.20
N ASN A 98 -0.60 -20.39 -1.10
CA ASN A 98 0.05 -20.18 0.21
C ASN A 98 1.38 -19.41 0.09
N ASN A 99 1.44 -18.47 -0.85
CA ASN A 99 2.66 -17.75 -1.25
C ASN A 99 2.62 -16.27 -0.88
N THR A 100 1.64 -15.85 -0.07
CA THR A 100 1.43 -14.47 0.35
C THR A 100 1.79 -14.31 1.83
N VAL A 101 2.44 -13.20 2.15
CA VAL A 101 2.75 -12.76 3.51
C VAL A 101 2.15 -11.38 3.75
N LEU A 102 1.74 -11.11 4.99
CA LEU A 102 1.44 -9.79 5.50
C LEU A 102 2.68 -9.24 6.20
N LEU A 103 3.24 -8.16 5.66
CA LEU A 103 4.35 -7.43 6.28
C LEU A 103 3.78 -6.33 7.17
N SER A 104 4.29 -6.22 8.39
CA SER A 104 4.08 -5.07 9.27
C SER A 104 5.32 -4.19 9.23
N LEU A 105 5.15 -2.92 8.84
CA LEU A 105 6.21 -1.95 8.64
C LEU A 105 6.07 -0.79 9.64
N GLU A 106 7.16 -0.37 10.26
CA GLU A 106 7.28 0.91 10.94
C GLU A 106 7.90 1.89 9.94
N CYS A 107 7.04 2.65 9.25
CA CYS A 107 7.40 3.51 8.14
C CYS A 107 7.50 4.96 8.62
N PRO A 108 8.56 5.72 8.26
CA PRO A 108 8.62 7.14 8.57
C PRO A 108 7.46 7.88 7.90
N ASP A 109 6.90 8.87 8.59
CA ASP A 109 5.67 9.52 8.14
C ASP A 109 5.84 10.26 6.79
N ASP A 110 7.07 10.59 6.41
CA ASP A 110 7.42 11.32 5.18
C ASP A 110 7.72 10.40 3.99
N GLN A 111 7.45 9.09 4.11
CA GLN A 111 7.73 8.09 3.07
C GLN A 111 6.47 7.50 2.43
N TYR A 112 5.28 8.02 2.73
CA TYR A 112 4.03 7.52 2.17
C TYR A 112 3.00 8.61 1.92
N LEU A 113 2.07 8.34 0.99
CA LEU A 113 0.88 9.15 0.77
C LEU A 113 -0.36 8.35 1.18
N LEU A 114 -1.19 8.94 2.06
CA LEU A 114 -2.48 8.35 2.44
C LEU A 114 -3.55 8.63 1.40
N SER A 115 -4.41 7.65 1.19
CA SER A 115 -5.60 7.81 0.36
C SER A 115 -6.80 7.08 0.98
N ASN A 116 -8.00 7.66 0.80
CA ASN A 116 -9.24 6.94 1.03
C ASN A 116 -9.41 5.90 -0.09
N TYR A 117 -9.49 4.62 0.28
CA TYR A 117 -9.58 3.52 -0.68
C TYR A 117 -10.83 3.62 -1.56
N ASN A 118 -12.00 3.88 -0.96
CA ASN A 118 -13.26 3.90 -1.69
C ASN A 118 -13.28 5.06 -2.68
N GLU A 119 -12.86 6.25 -2.23
CA GLU A 119 -12.78 7.43 -3.09
C GLU A 119 -11.76 7.24 -4.23
N TRP A 120 -10.59 6.68 -3.95
CA TRP A 120 -9.62 6.33 -5.00
C TRP A 120 -10.21 5.33 -6.00
N CYS A 121 -10.91 4.30 -5.52
CA CYS A 121 -11.55 3.30 -6.36
C CYS A 121 -12.59 3.91 -7.30
N ASP A 122 -13.52 4.66 -6.74
CA ASP A 122 -14.69 5.21 -7.44
C ASP A 122 -14.31 6.35 -8.37
N LEU A 123 -13.37 7.20 -7.95
CA LEU A 123 -12.99 8.39 -8.70
C LEU A 123 -11.86 8.13 -9.69
N VAL A 124 -10.94 7.20 -9.44
CA VAL A 124 -9.76 7.00 -10.29
C VAL A 124 -9.69 5.59 -10.87
N TYR A 125 -9.69 4.56 -10.01
CA TYR A 125 -9.39 3.20 -10.45
C TYR A 125 -10.42 2.64 -11.42
N PHE A 126 -11.69 2.52 -11.02
CA PHE A 126 -12.72 1.97 -11.90
C PHE A 126 -12.97 2.81 -13.16
N PRO A 127 -13.01 4.16 -13.09
CA PRO A 127 -13.08 4.99 -14.29
C PRO A 127 -11.92 4.74 -15.26
N SER A 128 -10.72 4.46 -14.76
CA SER A 128 -9.55 4.20 -15.61
C SER A 128 -9.64 2.92 -16.45
N LEU A 129 -10.50 1.97 -16.04
CA LEU A 129 -10.71 0.68 -16.71
C LEU A 129 -11.77 0.73 -17.82
N SER A 130 -12.48 1.85 -17.99
CA SER A 130 -13.57 1.95 -18.97
C SER A 130 -13.04 2.22 -20.40
N GLU A 131 -13.27 1.28 -21.32
CA GLU A 131 -12.97 1.46 -22.75
C GLU A 131 -13.83 2.58 -23.36
N GLY A 132 -13.24 3.39 -24.24
CA GLY A 132 -13.95 4.46 -24.96
C GLY A 132 -13.88 5.84 -24.29
N ILE A 133 -13.22 5.98 -23.14
CA ILE A 133 -12.72 7.28 -22.67
C ILE A 133 -11.41 7.60 -23.42
N ASP A 134 -11.54 7.78 -24.73
CA ASP A 134 -10.49 8.20 -25.66
C ASP A 134 -10.32 9.73 -25.67
N CYS A 135 -11.07 10.46 -24.83
CA CYS A 135 -11.16 11.92 -24.90
C CYS A 135 -11.30 12.68 -23.58
N VAL A 136 -11.26 12.01 -22.42
CA VAL A 136 -10.87 12.70 -21.18
C VAL A 136 -9.35 12.78 -21.27
N SER A 137 -8.88 13.80 -22.00
CA SER A 137 -7.46 14.05 -22.20
C SER A 137 -6.72 13.88 -20.87
N GLU A 138 -5.47 13.42 -20.88
CA GLU A 138 -4.63 13.37 -19.68
C GLU A 138 -4.67 14.69 -18.86
N ARG A 139 -5.06 15.81 -19.47
CA ARG A 139 -5.29 17.12 -18.85
C ARG A 139 -6.54 17.25 -17.97
N VAL A 140 -7.54 16.36 -18.05
CA VAL A 140 -8.75 16.45 -17.19
C VAL A 140 -8.54 15.77 -15.83
N TRP A 141 -7.58 14.83 -15.75
CA TRP A 141 -7.10 14.28 -14.48
C TRP A 141 -6.01 15.14 -13.84
N GLN A 142 -5.52 16.14 -14.56
CA GLN A 142 -4.71 17.20 -13.99
C GLN A 142 -5.68 18.27 -13.49
N GLU A 143 -5.61 18.60 -12.20
CA GLU A 143 -6.22 19.82 -11.63
C GLU A 143 -7.71 19.77 -11.26
N ASP A 144 -8.22 18.62 -10.78
CA ASP A 144 -9.43 18.65 -9.95
C ASP A 144 -9.06 18.60 -8.47
N ASP A 145 -8.91 19.80 -7.88
CA ASP A 145 -8.65 19.99 -6.45
C ASP A 145 -9.71 19.31 -5.57
N GLU A 146 -10.94 19.13 -6.06
CA GLU A 146 -12.00 18.44 -5.31
C GLU A 146 -11.74 16.94 -5.26
N THR A 147 -11.37 16.34 -6.38
CA THR A 147 -10.98 14.92 -6.46
C THR A 147 -9.75 14.64 -5.60
N ASP A 148 -8.69 15.45 -5.73
CA ASP A 148 -7.48 15.30 -4.89
C ASP A 148 -7.82 15.49 -3.40
N HIS A 149 -8.70 16.44 -3.06
CA HIS A 149 -9.14 16.63 -1.68
C HIS A 149 -9.87 15.39 -1.14
N ARG A 150 -10.82 14.83 -1.88
CA ARG A 150 -11.59 13.65 -1.44
C ARG A 150 -10.72 12.41 -1.26
N ILE A 151 -9.74 12.21 -2.16
CA ILE A 151 -8.86 11.04 -2.11
C ILE A 151 -7.81 11.22 -1.01
N PHE A 152 -7.13 12.37 -0.95
CA PHE A 152 -5.90 12.52 -0.16
C PHE A 152 -6.07 13.28 1.18
N CYS A 153 -7.16 14.04 1.38
CA CYS A 153 -7.44 14.68 2.68
C CYS A 153 -8.19 13.73 3.62
N VAL A 154 -7.51 12.66 4.03
CA VAL A 154 -8.05 11.65 4.93
C VAL A 154 -8.14 12.18 6.37
N ASP A 155 -9.35 12.23 6.94
CA ASP A 155 -9.55 12.51 8.37
C ASP A 155 -9.50 11.22 9.18
N LEU A 156 -8.38 10.97 9.85
CA LEU A 156 -8.18 9.76 10.67
C LEU A 156 -8.98 9.76 11.98
N VAL A 157 -9.57 10.90 12.38
CA VAL A 157 -10.28 11.04 13.67
C VAL A 157 -11.75 10.68 13.55
N THR A 158 -12.40 11.09 12.46
CA THR A 158 -13.85 10.92 12.28
C THR A 158 -14.19 9.65 11.52
N ASN A 159 -13.20 9.02 10.88
CA ASN A 159 -13.45 8.03 9.85
C ASN A 159 -13.22 6.59 10.33
N GLU A 160 -13.99 6.20 11.35
CA GLU A 160 -13.86 4.89 12.01
C GLU A 160 -14.26 3.71 11.10
N ALA A 161 -15.00 3.95 10.02
CA ALA A 161 -15.50 2.91 9.12
C ALA A 161 -14.67 2.73 7.85
N ASP A 162 -13.79 3.68 7.52
CA ASP A 162 -13.15 3.71 6.20
C ASP A 162 -11.86 2.88 6.14
N LEU A 163 -11.59 2.41 4.92
CA LEU A 163 -10.34 1.78 4.55
C LEU A 163 -9.37 2.87 4.08
N VAL A 164 -8.29 3.05 4.83
CA VAL A 164 -7.24 4.02 4.52
C VAL A 164 -6.02 3.27 4.01
N GLN A 165 -5.65 3.57 2.77
CA GLN A 165 -4.44 3.05 2.16
C GLN A 165 -3.27 4.01 2.38
N ALA A 166 -2.08 3.43 2.29
CA ALA A 166 -0.84 4.15 2.16
C ALA A 166 -0.14 3.67 0.88
N THR A 167 0.39 4.61 0.10
CA THR A 167 1.19 4.32 -1.09
C THR A 167 2.62 4.75 -0.83
N LEU A 168 3.56 3.85 -1.13
CA LEU A 168 4.98 4.06 -0.88
C LEU A 168 5.76 3.93 -2.19
N PRO A 169 6.77 4.79 -2.44
CA PRO A 169 7.63 4.61 -3.59
C PRO A 169 8.52 3.35 -3.44
N ILE A 170 8.93 3.07 -2.20
CA ILE A 170 9.79 1.94 -1.83
C ILE A 170 9.38 1.37 -0.48
N VAL A 171 9.80 0.15 -0.17
CA VAL A 171 9.79 -0.41 1.18
C VAL A 171 11.22 -0.78 1.57
N ARG A 172 11.67 -0.35 2.74
CA ARG A 172 13.01 -0.64 3.24
C ARG A 172 13.00 -1.72 4.31
N LYS A 173 14.04 -2.55 4.33
CA LYS A 173 14.15 -3.69 5.25
C LYS A 173 14.16 -3.24 6.70
N GLU A 174 14.77 -2.10 7.01
CA GLU A 174 14.79 -1.51 8.35
C GLU A 174 13.42 -1.06 8.85
N TRP A 175 12.40 -0.95 7.98
CA TRP A 175 11.02 -0.70 8.39
C TRP A 175 10.31 -1.98 8.81
N LEU A 176 10.80 -3.16 8.39
CA LEU A 176 10.14 -4.43 8.67
C LEU A 176 10.16 -4.74 10.18
N ARG A 177 8.98 -5.08 10.73
CA ARG A 177 8.80 -5.43 12.15
C ARG A 177 8.23 -6.81 12.35
N LYS A 178 7.23 -7.18 11.56
CA LYS A 178 6.58 -8.50 11.65
C LYS A 178 6.29 -9.03 10.26
N VAL A 179 6.30 -10.36 10.15
CA VAL A 179 5.90 -11.10 8.97
C VAL A 179 4.92 -12.17 9.42
N HIS A 180 3.74 -12.20 8.81
CA HIS A 180 2.79 -13.28 8.98
C HIS A 180 2.55 -13.94 7.64
N ARG A 181 2.55 -15.27 7.60
CA ARG A 181 2.03 -16.01 6.47
C ARG A 181 0.51 -15.86 6.43
N VAL A 182 -0.02 -15.64 5.23
CA VAL A 182 -1.45 -15.65 4.96
C VAL A 182 -1.80 -17.04 4.43
N GLU A 183 -2.62 -17.77 5.16
CA GLU A 183 -3.00 -19.14 4.83
C GLU A 183 -4.52 -19.28 4.87
N SER A 184 -5.07 -20.15 4.02
CA SER A 184 -6.47 -20.57 4.13
C SER A 184 -6.53 -22.00 4.68
N ASP A 185 -7.25 -22.21 5.79
CA ASP A 185 -7.34 -23.51 6.46
C ASP A 185 -8.75 -24.13 6.50
N GLY A 186 -9.59 -23.81 5.50
CA GLY A 186 -10.94 -24.36 5.37
C GLY A 186 -11.96 -23.75 6.34
N GLU A 187 -11.51 -23.16 7.45
CA GLU A 187 -12.31 -22.36 8.38
C GLU A 187 -12.24 -20.85 8.10
N GLY A 188 -11.28 -20.42 7.28
CA GLY A 188 -11.13 -19.03 6.87
C GLY A 188 -9.70 -18.70 6.47
N ILE A 189 -9.36 -17.41 6.48
CA ILE A 189 -7.98 -16.92 6.34
C ILE A 189 -7.38 -16.72 7.72
N GLN A 190 -6.16 -17.22 7.91
CA GLN A 190 -5.36 -17.08 9.12
C GLN A 190 -4.05 -16.35 8.85
N PHE A 191 -3.58 -15.61 9.86
CA PHE A 191 -2.27 -14.97 9.87
C PHE A 191 -1.36 -15.70 10.85
N ARG A 192 -0.42 -16.49 10.34
CA ARG A 192 0.50 -17.26 11.18
C ARG A 192 1.87 -16.58 11.22
N PRO A 193 2.51 -16.40 12.39
CA PRO A 193 3.87 -15.85 12.45
C PRO A 193 4.81 -16.59 11.50
N PHE A 194 5.59 -15.85 10.71
CA PHE A 194 6.57 -16.43 9.77
C PHE A 194 7.95 -16.45 10.47
N PRO A 195 8.37 -17.59 11.04
CA PRO A 195 9.45 -17.62 12.05
C PRO A 195 10.82 -17.24 11.48
N ASP A 196 11.07 -17.57 10.21
CA ASP A 196 12.41 -17.51 9.61
C ASP A 196 12.81 -16.12 9.09
N ALA A 197 11.91 -15.13 9.09
CA ALA A 197 12.15 -13.85 8.41
C ALA A 197 12.75 -12.75 9.30
N ILE A 198 12.60 -12.82 10.63
CA ILE A 198 12.91 -11.69 11.54
C ILE A 198 14.20 -11.92 12.33
N ASP A 199 14.54 -13.17 12.68
CA ASP A 199 15.78 -13.47 13.41
C ASP A 199 17.04 -13.15 12.59
N THR A 200 16.94 -13.04 11.26
CA THR A 200 18.03 -12.55 10.40
C THR A 200 18.18 -11.02 10.42
N VAL A 201 17.16 -10.27 10.84
CA VAL A 201 17.14 -8.80 10.88
C VAL A 201 17.78 -8.26 12.17
N LEU A 202 17.63 -8.98 13.29
CA LEU A 202 18.14 -8.55 14.61
C LEU A 202 19.62 -8.88 14.86
N LEU A 203 20.28 -9.64 13.96
CA LEU A 203 21.67 -10.08 14.11
C LEU A 203 22.71 -9.19 13.41
N MET A 204 22.30 -8.10 12.74
CA MET A 204 23.28 -7.17 12.15
C MET A 204 23.71 -6.13 13.20
N PRO A 205 25.03 -6.01 13.48
CA PRO A 205 25.50 -4.99 14.40
C PRO A 205 25.19 -3.62 13.81
N LYS A 206 24.77 -2.68 14.68
CA LYS A 206 24.73 -1.26 14.35
C LYS A 206 26.15 -0.86 13.94
N GLY A 207 26.38 -0.72 12.63
CA GLY A 207 27.62 -0.22 12.05
C GLY A 207 27.76 1.27 12.26
#